data_AF-A0A6A6DTL8-F1
#
_entry.id   AF-A0A6A6DTL8-F1
#
_cell.length_a   1.000
_cell.length_b   1.000
_cell.length_c   1.000
_cell.angle_alpha   90.00
_cell.angle_beta   90.00
_cell.angle_gamma   90.00
#
_symmetry.space_group_name_H-M   'P 1'
#
loop_
_entity.id
_entity.type
_entity.pdbx_description
1 polymer ?
#
loop_
_entity_poly.entity_id
_entity_poly.type
_entity_poly.pdbx_seq_one_letter_code
_entity_poly.pdbx_strand_id
1 'polypeptide(L)' 'IQTGILQGFPLSLILFLFFILELLEEFQRADGDTLAFGFINNTNLILWGNSAAENCQRLIAVYD' A
#
# COMPACT_ATOMS: atom_id res chain seq x y z
N ILE A 1 -27.82 3.79 -4.19
CA ILE A 1 -27.00 4.86 -3.59
C ILE A 1 -25.68 4.89 -4.36
N GLN A 2 -25.27 6.03 -4.90
CA GLN A 2 -23.91 6.19 -5.43
C GLN A 2 -23.00 6.56 -4.26
N THR A 3 -22.03 5.70 -3.95
CA THR A 3 -21.06 5.88 -2.86
C THR A 3 -19.64 5.91 -3.42
N GLY A 4 -18.72 6.55 -2.69
CA GLY A 4 -17.30 6.63 -3.05
C GLY A 4 -16.96 7.82 -3.95
N ILE A 5 -15.71 7.85 -4.40
CA ILE A 5 -15.20 8.91 -5.29
C ILE A 5 -15.56 8.54 -6.73
N LEU A 6 -16.26 9.44 -7.41
CA LEU A 6 -16.69 9.23 -8.79
C LEU A 6 -15.49 9.25 -9.74
N GLN A 7 -15.39 8.30 -10.66
CA GLN A 7 -14.34 8.30 -11.68
C GLN A 7 -14.61 9.37 -12.75
N GLY A 8 -13.55 9.95 -13.31
CA GLY A 8 -13.63 10.88 -14.44
C GLY A 8 -13.89 12.34 -14.08
N PHE A 9 -14.02 12.67 -12.79
CA PHE A 9 -14.08 14.05 -12.34
C PHE A 9 -12.67 14.61 -12.11
N PRO A 10 -12.42 15.90 -12.37
CA PRO A 10 -11.09 16.51 -12.24
C PRO A 10 -10.47 16.38 -10.85
N LEU A 11 -11.32 16.33 -9.80
CA LEU A 11 -10.87 16.26 -8.40
C LEU A 11 -10.76 14.85 -7.85
N SER A 12 -11.18 13.83 -8.58
CA SER A 12 -11.25 12.46 -8.07
C SER A 12 -9.90 11.93 -7.63
N LEU A 13 -8.86 12.25 -8.39
CA LEU A 13 -7.50 11.78 -8.09
C LEU A 13 -6.98 12.37 -6.78
N ILE A 14 -7.11 13.69 -6.59
CA ILE A 14 -6.59 14.34 -5.39
C ILE A 14 -7.40 13.96 -4.14
N LEU A 15 -8.72 13.81 -4.27
CA LEU A 15 -9.57 13.32 -3.18
C LEU A 15 -9.22 11.88 -2.80
N PHE A 16 -8.90 11.05 -3.80
CA PHE A 16 -8.48 9.68 -3.55
C PHE A 16 -7.12 9.62 -2.86
N LEU A 17 -6.15 10.45 -3.27
CA LEU A 17 -4.85 10.55 -2.59
C LEU A 17 -4.99 10.98 -1.13
N PHE A 18 -5.86 11.95 -0.83
CA PHE A 18 -6.15 12.31 0.56
C PHE A 18 -6.80 11.17 1.34
N PHE A 19 -7.69 10.40 0.71
CA PHE A 19 -8.33 9.26 1.33
C PHE A 19 -7.33 8.14 1.71
N ILE A 20 -6.30 7.91 0.89
CA ILE A 20 -5.30 6.86 1.14
C ILE A 20 -4.04 7.36 1.86
N LEU A 21 -4.00 8.63 2.29
CA LEU A 21 -2.77 9.25 2.81
C LEU A 21 -2.21 8.51 4.03
N GLU A 22 -3.05 8.19 5.02
CA GLU A 22 -2.64 7.45 6.21
C GLU A 22 -2.08 6.07 5.86
N LEU A 23 -2.68 5.39 4.87
CA LEU A 23 -2.17 4.10 4.37
C LEU A 23 -0.78 4.25 3.72
N LEU A 24 -0.55 5.33 2.97
CA LEU A 24 0.78 5.62 2.42
C LEU A 24 1.81 5.87 3.52
N GLU A 25 1.45 6.57 4.59
CA GLU A 25 2.34 6.82 5.72
C GLU A 25 2.73 5.52 6.42
N GLU A 26 1.79 4.59 6.64
CA GLU A 26 2.12 3.27 7.19
C GLU A 26 3.04 2.47 6.28
N PHE A 27 2.88 2.58 4.97
CA PHE A 27 3.76 1.90 4.01
C PHE A 27 5.19 2.44 4.06
N GLN A 28 5.36 3.72 4.37
CA GLN A 28 6.67 4.34 4.55
C GLN A 28 7.35 3.96 5.87
N ARG A 29 6.64 3.33 6.81
CA ARG A 29 7.22 2.82 8.06
C ARG A 29 7.86 1.44 7.92
N ALA A 30 7.89 0.88 6.72
CA ALA A 30 8.58 -0.38 6.47
C ALA A 30 10.07 -0.28 6.88
N ASP A 31 10.51 -1.21 7.73
CA ASP A 31 11.85 -1.25 8.31
C ASP A 31 12.62 -2.48 7.81
N GLY A 32 13.96 -2.41 7.83
CA GLY A 32 14.86 -3.51 7.54
C GLY A 32 14.70 -4.10 6.13
N ASP A 33 14.15 -5.32 6.07
CA ASP A 33 14.08 -6.19 4.87
C ASP A 33 12.76 -6.06 4.07
N THR A 34 11.99 -5.00 4.35
CA THR A 34 10.67 -4.77 3.76
C THR A 34 10.60 -3.37 3.16
N LEU A 35 10.00 -3.23 1.98
CA LEU A 35 9.71 -1.97 1.34
C LEU A 35 8.25 -1.96 0.90
N ALA A 36 7.48 -0.97 1.36
CA ALA A 36 6.12 -0.77 0.87
C ALA A 36 6.01 0.59 0.17
N PHE A 37 5.36 0.62 -0.99
CA PHE A 37 5.13 1.86 -1.72
C PHE A 37 3.82 1.79 -2.52
N GLY A 38 3.18 2.94 -2.69
CA GLY A 38 1.92 3.08 -3.41
C GLY A 38 1.98 4.12 -4.51
N PHE A 39 1.26 3.87 -5.60
CA PHE A 39 0.96 4.87 -6.61
C PHE A 39 -0.49 4.77 -7.04
N ILE A 40 -1.28 5.79 -6.68
CA ILE A 40 -2.72 5.87 -6.96
C ILE A 40 -3.38 4.57 -6.49
N ASN A 41 -3.91 3.76 -7.39
CA ASN A 41 -4.72 2.59 -7.07
C ASN A 41 -3.90 1.33 -6.74
N ASN A 42 -2.57 1.40 -6.87
CA ASN A 42 -1.72 0.23 -6.67
C ASN A 42 -0.81 0.44 -5.48
N THR A 43 -0.77 -0.55 -4.61
CA THR A 43 0.15 -0.61 -3.49
C THR A 43 0.95 -1.89 -3.60
N ASN A 44 2.27 -1.77 -3.48
CA ASN A 44 3.22 -2.86 -3.62
C ASN A 44 3.95 -3.04 -2.30
N LEU A 45 4.10 -4.29 -1.89
CA LEU A 45 4.91 -4.70 -0.75
C LEU A 45 6.00 -5.63 -1.28
N ILE A 46 7.25 -5.27 -1.04
CA ILE A 46 8.43 -6.02 -1.44
C ILE A 46 9.13 -6.51 -0.18
N LEU A 47 9.46 -7.80 -0.15
CA LEU A 47 10.24 -8.43 0.92
C LEU A 47 11.44 -9.15 0.31
N TRP A 48 12.58 -9.10 0.99
CA TRP A 48 13.78 -9.86 0.62
C TRP A 48 14.38 -10.58 1.83
N GLY A 49 15.11 -11.67 1.59
CA GLY A 49 15.59 -12.59 2.61
C GLY A 49 16.40 -13.71 1.98
N ASN A 50 16.92 -14.63 2.80
CA ASN A 50 17.81 -15.69 2.32
C ASN A 50 17.07 -16.82 1.61
N SER A 51 15.74 -16.89 1.74
CA SER A 51 14.91 -17.88 1.05
C SER A 51 13.50 -17.37 0.77
N ALA A 52 12.83 -17.99 -0.20
CA ALA A 52 11.42 -17.72 -0.48
C ALA A 52 10.51 -18.05 0.73
N ALA A 53 10.83 -19.09 1.50
CA ALA A 53 10.05 -19.47 2.68
C ALA A 53 10.09 -18.39 3.77
N GLU A 54 11.26 -17.80 4.00
CA GLU A 54 11.45 -16.66 4.91
C GLU A 54 10.62 -15.45 4.46
N ASN A 55 10.65 -15.12 3.17
CA ASN A 55 9.86 -14.02 2.62
C ASN A 55 8.35 -14.26 2.76
N CYS A 56 7.88 -15.51 2.56
CA CYS A 56 6.47 -15.86 2.77
C CYS A 56 6.05 -15.71 4.23
N GLN A 57 6.89 -16.13 5.18
CA GLN A 57 6.60 -15.95 6.61
C GLN A 57 6.53 -14.47 7.00
N ARG A 58 7.47 -13.65 6.49
CA ARG A 58 7.44 -12.20 6.70
C ARG A 58 6.20 -11.55 6.08
N LEU A 59 5.77 -11.99 4.90
CA LEU A 59 4.55 -11.49 4.27
C LEU A 59 3.32 -11.75 5.14
N ILE A 60 3.21 -12.94 5.75
CA ILE A 60 2.12 -13.28 6.66
C ILE A 60 2.16 -12.37 7.90
N ALA A 61 3.35 -12.17 8.49
CA ALA A 61 3.51 -11.35 9.68
C ALA A 61 3.23 -9.85 9.46
N VAL A 62 3.35 -9.36 8.22
CA VAL A 62 3.00 -7.96 7.84
C VAL A 62 1.50 -7.82 7.54
N TYR A 63 0.81 -8.93 7.24
CA TYR A 63 -0.63 -8.93 6.92
C TYR A 63 -1.54 -9.10 8.15
N ASP A 64 -1.05 -9.77 9.20
CA ASP A 64 -1.74 -9.97 10.50
C ASP A 64 -1.60 -8.74 11.43
#